data_AF-N6YK34-F1
#
_entry.id   AF-N6YK34-F1
#
_cell.length_a   1.000
_cell.length_b   1.000
_cell.length_c   1.000
_cell.angle_alpha   90.00
_cell.angle_beta   90.00
_cell.angle_gamma   90.00
#
_symmetry.space_group_name_H-M   'P 1'
#
loop_
_entity.id
_entity.type
_entity.pdbx_description
1 polymer ?
#
loop_
_entity_poly.entity_id
_entity_poly.type
_entity_poly.pdbx_seq_one_letter_code
_entity_poly.pdbx_strand_id
1 'polypeptide(L)'
;ALRAAEREVAEKQRQEARRLRRRSRALAVGLSVLAFTSALGGLAWQQSRIAEAARRFAEGERELALTARDEVVRQLEALVEAREAEAAARAAAEAVAQEARQSATALASVVDELERATTAANAPASGDGQAVQRSLTEAKSELRAQVSNLSNLSAQQAAPPVSAAPAPASGGVAPRLWIYIAEEGQRPTAEALEARLRSVRIGDAALELPGIVLVKAAPARSMLRCFRTEECRQDGEALARALAALLQSPTPSLEDFSALYGSSGSIRARHYELWFAPGAIVLSAR
;
A
#
# COMPACT_ATOMS: atom_id res chain seq x y z
N ALA A 1 71.85 -73.18 44.01
CA ALA A 1 70.41 -73.12 44.35
C ALA A 1 69.90 -71.68 44.45
N LEU A 2 70.41 -70.83 45.35
CA LEU A 2 69.91 -69.45 45.55
C LEU A 2 69.89 -68.57 44.29
N ARG A 3 70.98 -68.53 43.52
CA ARG A 3 71.05 -67.73 42.27
C ARG A 3 70.11 -68.19 41.16
N ALA A 4 69.63 -69.44 41.20
CA ALA A 4 68.64 -69.94 40.24
C ALA A 4 67.22 -69.51 40.64
N ALA A 5 66.91 -69.57 41.93
CA ALA A 5 65.64 -69.10 42.48
C ALA A 5 65.43 -67.59 42.28
N GLU A 6 66.48 -66.78 42.45
CA GLU A 6 66.40 -65.33 42.19
C GLU A 6 66.12 -65.00 40.71
N ARG A 7 66.66 -65.80 39.79
CA ARG A 7 66.40 -65.64 38.34
C ARG A 7 64.95 -66.01 37.99
N GLU A 8 64.42 -67.08 38.57
CA GLU A 8 63.01 -67.46 38.37
C GLU A 8 62.04 -66.40 38.91
N VAL A 9 62.33 -65.80 40.06
CA VAL A 9 61.51 -64.72 40.62
C VAL A 9 61.56 -63.48 39.72
N ALA A 10 62.75 -63.09 39.24
CA ALA A 10 62.89 -61.96 38.33
C ALA A 10 62.19 -62.20 36.97
N GLU A 11 62.21 -63.43 36.46
CA GLU A 11 61.49 -63.79 35.24
C GLU A 11 59.97 -63.78 35.41
N LYS A 12 59.46 -64.30 36.53
CA LYS A 12 58.03 -64.21 36.87
C LYS A 12 57.56 -62.76 36.96
N GLN A 13 58.31 -61.91 37.66
CA GLN A 13 57.99 -60.48 37.76
C GLN A 13 58.01 -59.79 36.39
N ARG A 14 58.96 -60.11 35.51
CA ARG A 14 59.00 -59.58 34.14
C ARG A 14 57.82 -60.07 33.30
N GLN A 15 57.39 -61.31 33.48
CA GLN A 15 56.21 -61.86 32.78
C GLN A 15 54.91 -61.20 33.26
N GLU A 16 54.74 -60.99 34.56
CA GLU A 16 53.59 -60.29 35.13
C GLU A 16 53.53 -58.82 34.68
N ALA A 17 54.67 -58.12 34.71
CA ALA A 17 54.76 -56.75 34.20
C ALA A 17 54.40 -56.66 32.71
N ARG A 18 54.80 -57.64 31.90
CA ARG A 18 54.42 -57.73 30.48
C ARG A 18 52.93 -58.01 30.31
N ARG A 19 52.33 -58.89 31.12
CA ARG A 19 50.88 -59.16 31.09
C ARG A 19 50.06 -57.94 31.49
N LEU A 20 50.46 -57.21 32.53
CA LEU A 20 49.80 -55.98 32.98
C LEU A 20 49.92 -54.86 31.92
N ARG A 21 51.09 -54.70 31.28
CA ARG A 21 51.26 -53.75 30.17
C ARG A 21 50.41 -54.10 28.95
N ARG A 22 50.22 -55.38 28.63
CA ARG A 22 49.33 -55.81 27.53
C ARG A 22 47.86 -55.54 27.86
N ARG A 23 47.42 -55.85 29.08
CA ARG A 23 46.03 -55.60 29.53
C ARG A 23 45.70 -54.12 29.57
N SER A 24 46.58 -53.28 30.12
CA SER A 24 46.38 -51.82 30.16
C SER A 24 46.33 -51.20 28.78
N ARG A 25 47.19 -51.63 27.84
CA ARG A 25 47.13 -51.18 26.44
C ARG A 25 45.83 -51.60 25.75
N ALA A 26 45.38 -52.84 25.96
CA ALA A 26 44.12 -53.32 25.38
C ALA A 26 42.91 -52.53 25.90
N LEU A 27 42.87 -52.23 27.21
CA LEU A 27 41.82 -51.41 27.81
C LEU A 27 41.85 -49.97 27.31
N ALA A 28 43.04 -49.36 27.20
CA ALA A 28 43.19 -48.01 26.66
C ALA A 28 42.70 -47.91 25.22
N VAL A 29 43.03 -48.88 24.36
CA VAL A 29 42.53 -48.93 22.97
C VAL A 29 41.01 -49.11 22.95
N GLY A 30 40.46 -50.02 23.77
CA GLY A 30 39.01 -50.24 23.85
C GLY A 30 38.24 -48.98 24.27
N LEU A 31 38.73 -48.25 25.28
CA LEU A 31 38.13 -46.99 25.74
C LEU A 31 38.19 -45.90 24.67
N SER A 32 39.33 -45.78 23.96
CA SER A 32 39.47 -44.81 22.88
C SER A 32 38.52 -45.06 21.71
N VAL A 33 38.32 -46.34 21.34
CA VAL A 33 37.38 -46.71 20.26
C VAL A 33 35.94 -46.39 20.66
N LEU A 34 35.53 -46.68 21.89
CA LEU A 34 34.18 -46.37 22.39
C LEU A 34 33.91 -44.86 22.46
N ALA A 35 34.90 -44.07 22.86
CA ALA A 35 34.77 -42.61 22.88
C ALA A 35 34.60 -42.06 21.44
N PHE A 36 35.36 -42.59 20.49
CA PHE A 36 35.30 -42.16 19.09
C PHE A 36 33.98 -42.51 18.41
N THR A 37 33.45 -43.73 18.63
CA THR A 37 32.16 -44.13 18.06
C THR A 37 31.00 -43.31 18.63
N SER A 38 31.04 -42.99 19.93
CA SER A 38 30.05 -42.13 20.59
C SER A 38 30.07 -40.70 20.04
N ALA A 39 31.26 -40.15 19.79
CA ALA A 39 31.41 -38.81 19.21
C ALA A 39 30.87 -38.74 17.77
N LEU A 40 31.13 -39.76 16.95
CA LEU A 40 30.58 -39.84 15.58
C LEU A 40 29.06 -39.99 15.59
N GLY A 41 28.50 -40.79 16.50
CA GLY A 41 27.04 -40.91 16.67
C GLY A 41 26.38 -39.59 17.08
N GLY A 42 27.01 -38.84 17.98
CA GLY A 42 26.55 -37.51 18.39
C GLY A 42 26.54 -36.50 17.24
N LEU A 43 27.59 -36.49 16.42
CA LEU A 43 27.66 -35.62 15.23
C LEU A 43 26.61 -35.98 14.18
N ALA A 44 26.39 -37.28 13.93
CA ALA A 44 25.34 -37.73 13.00
C ALA A 44 23.94 -37.35 13.49
N TRP A 45 23.67 -37.50 14.80
CA TRP A 45 22.40 -37.08 15.41
C TRP A 45 22.20 -35.55 15.34
N GLN A 46 23.26 -34.77 15.58
CA GLN A 46 23.23 -33.32 15.46
C GLN A 46 22.97 -32.87 14.02
N GLN A 47 23.60 -33.50 13.02
CA GLN A 47 23.34 -33.18 11.62
C GLN A 47 21.93 -33.55 11.17
N SER A 48 21.39 -34.67 11.64
CA SER A 48 20.00 -35.07 11.38
C SER A 48 19.00 -34.04 11.91
N ARG A 49 19.22 -33.51 13.12
CA ARG A 49 18.38 -32.45 13.70
C ARG A 49 18.42 -31.14 12.90
N ILE A 50 19.58 -30.77 12.38
CA ILE A 50 19.74 -29.58 11.53
C ILE A 50 19.00 -29.77 10.20
N ALA A 51 19.11 -30.95 9.59
CA ALA A 51 18.41 -31.27 8.33
C ALA A 51 16.89 -31.28 8.50
N GLU A 52 16.38 -31.83 9.62
CA GLU A 52 14.94 -31.79 9.94
C GLU A 52 14.43 -30.37 10.18
N ALA A 53 15.21 -29.54 10.88
CA ALA A 53 14.86 -28.13 11.07
C ALA A 53 14.77 -27.40 9.72
N ALA A 54 15.75 -27.59 8.84
CA ALA A 54 15.77 -26.99 7.51
C ALA A 54 14.54 -27.39 6.66
N ARG A 55 14.09 -28.64 6.74
CA ARG A 55 12.88 -29.10 6.03
C ARG A 55 11.61 -28.41 6.53
N ARG A 56 11.42 -28.30 7.86
CA ARG A 56 10.25 -27.62 8.43
C ARG A 56 10.21 -26.14 8.08
N PHE A 57 11.35 -25.48 8.03
CA PHE A 57 11.43 -24.08 7.56
C PHE A 57 11.03 -23.97 6.08
N ALA A 58 11.52 -24.86 5.22
CA ALA A 58 11.16 -24.87 3.81
C ALA A 58 9.67 -25.20 3.56
N GLU A 59 9.08 -26.07 4.36
CA GLU A 59 7.63 -26.37 4.32
C GLU A 59 6.81 -25.17 4.80
N GLY A 60 7.22 -24.51 5.88
CA GLY A 60 6.55 -23.30 6.38
C GLY A 60 6.60 -22.14 5.37
N GLU A 61 7.72 -21.93 4.69
CA GLU A 61 7.82 -20.93 3.62
C GLU A 61 6.90 -21.22 2.43
N ARG A 62 6.71 -22.51 2.08
CA ARG A 62 5.78 -22.91 1.02
C ARG A 62 4.32 -22.67 1.39
N GLU A 63 3.92 -22.98 2.62
CA GLU A 63 2.56 -22.69 3.09
C GLU A 63 2.28 -21.19 3.14
N LEU A 64 3.24 -20.39 3.61
CA LEU A 64 3.16 -18.93 3.56
C LEU A 64 3.05 -18.40 2.13
N ALA A 65 3.80 -18.96 1.19
CA ALA A 65 3.72 -18.57 -0.22
C ALA A 65 2.37 -18.93 -0.86
N LEU A 66 1.78 -20.08 -0.50
CA LEU A 66 0.46 -20.49 -0.99
C LEU A 66 -0.65 -19.59 -0.43
N THR A 67 -0.64 -19.32 0.87
CA THR A 67 -1.62 -18.41 1.49
C THR A 67 -1.53 -16.99 0.93
N ALA A 68 -0.31 -16.48 0.71
CA ALA A 68 -0.11 -15.18 0.07
C ALA A 68 -0.65 -15.16 -1.37
N ARG A 69 -0.43 -16.24 -2.13
CA ARG A 69 -0.96 -16.36 -3.51
C ARG A 69 -2.49 -16.36 -3.52
N ASP A 70 -3.13 -17.12 -2.64
CA ASP A 70 -4.58 -17.23 -2.59
C ASP A 70 -5.23 -15.89 -2.19
N GLU A 71 -4.59 -15.12 -1.30
CA GLU A 71 -5.03 -13.77 -0.95
C GLU A 71 -4.90 -12.80 -2.15
N VAL A 72 -3.82 -12.88 -2.94
CA VAL A 72 -3.68 -12.09 -4.17
C VAL A 72 -4.74 -12.44 -5.20
N VAL A 73 -5.06 -13.72 -5.38
CA VAL A 73 -6.12 -14.17 -6.30
C VAL A 73 -7.48 -13.61 -5.88
N ARG A 74 -7.82 -13.71 -4.59
CA ARG A 74 -9.06 -13.15 -4.03
C ARG A 74 -9.17 -11.64 -4.25
N GLN A 75 -8.05 -10.92 -4.10
CA GLN A 75 -8.00 -9.47 -4.36
C GLN A 75 -8.18 -9.15 -5.85
N LEU A 76 -7.60 -9.96 -6.74
CA LEU A 76 -7.79 -9.79 -8.19
C LEU A 76 -9.24 -10.00 -8.60
N GLU A 77 -9.90 -11.05 -8.09
CA GLU A 77 -11.31 -11.33 -8.39
C GLU A 77 -12.22 -10.15 -8.00
N ALA A 78 -12.03 -9.61 -6.79
CA ALA A 78 -12.77 -8.43 -6.33
C ALA A 78 -12.52 -7.18 -7.19
N LEU A 79 -11.31 -7.01 -7.73
CA LEU A 79 -11.00 -5.90 -8.64
C LEU A 79 -11.66 -6.07 -10.01
N VAL A 80 -11.76 -7.31 -10.52
CA VAL A 80 -12.44 -7.60 -11.77
C VAL A 80 -13.94 -7.28 -11.64
N GLU A 81 -14.59 -7.74 -10.56
CA GLU A 81 -16.00 -7.43 -10.30
C GLU A 81 -16.25 -5.92 -10.19
N ALA A 82 -15.36 -5.19 -9.50
CA ALA A 82 -15.46 -3.74 -9.38
C ALA A 82 -15.32 -3.02 -10.74
N ARG A 83 -14.44 -3.52 -11.62
CA ARG A 83 -14.26 -2.97 -12.98
C ARG A 83 -15.46 -3.24 -13.88
N GLU A 84 -16.06 -4.42 -13.76
CA GLU A 84 -17.29 -4.75 -14.49
C GLU A 84 -18.46 -3.85 -14.03
N ALA A 85 -18.59 -3.62 -12.73
CA ALA A 85 -19.58 -2.69 -12.19
C ALA A 85 -19.34 -1.24 -12.66
N GLU A 86 -18.08 -0.80 -12.72
CA GLU A 86 -17.73 0.52 -13.25
C GLU A 86 -18.06 0.64 -14.75
N ALA A 87 -17.78 -0.39 -15.54
CA ALA A 87 -18.12 -0.42 -16.97
C ALA A 87 -19.64 -0.37 -17.19
N ALA A 88 -20.42 -1.11 -16.40
CA ALA A 88 -21.87 -1.06 -16.43
C ALA A 88 -22.42 0.33 -16.06
N ALA A 89 -21.83 0.97 -15.04
CA ALA A 89 -22.21 2.32 -14.63
C ALA A 89 -21.90 3.37 -15.72
N ARG A 90 -20.76 3.25 -16.41
CA ARG A 90 -20.41 4.12 -17.55
C ARG A 90 -21.39 3.95 -18.71
N ALA A 91 -21.71 2.70 -19.08
CA ALA A 91 -22.68 2.42 -20.13
C ALA A 91 -24.06 3.01 -19.81
N ALA A 92 -24.51 2.91 -18.55
CA ALA A 92 -25.76 3.53 -18.10
C ALA A 92 -25.71 5.07 -18.17
N ALA A 93 -24.60 5.68 -17.77
CA ALA A 93 -24.42 7.14 -17.85
C ALA A 93 -24.41 7.64 -19.30
N GLU A 94 -23.76 6.91 -20.21
CA GLU A 94 -23.76 7.23 -21.65
C GLU A 94 -25.16 7.14 -22.26
N ALA A 95 -25.96 6.14 -21.88
CA ALA A 95 -27.35 6.01 -22.32
C ALA A 95 -28.21 7.20 -21.87
N VAL A 96 -28.10 7.61 -20.61
CA VAL A 96 -28.81 8.80 -20.09
C VAL A 96 -28.35 10.08 -20.79
N ALA A 97 -27.05 10.23 -21.07
CA ALA A 97 -26.53 11.38 -21.81
C ALA A 97 -27.04 11.42 -23.26
N GLN A 98 -27.18 10.27 -23.92
CA GLN A 98 -27.78 10.18 -25.25
C GLN A 98 -29.26 10.57 -25.24
N GLU A 99 -30.03 10.08 -24.27
CA GLU A 99 -31.45 10.43 -24.11
C GLU A 99 -31.64 11.92 -23.83
N ALA A 100 -30.77 12.52 -22.99
CA ALA A 100 -30.77 13.95 -22.72
C ALA A 100 -30.49 14.78 -24.00
N ARG A 101 -29.53 14.35 -24.83
CA ARG A 101 -29.23 15.00 -26.12
C ARG A 101 -30.42 14.91 -27.08
N GLN A 102 -31.05 13.74 -27.19
CA GLN A 102 -32.23 13.56 -28.04
C GLN A 102 -33.39 14.47 -27.59
N SER A 103 -33.63 14.55 -26.29
CA SER A 103 -34.64 15.43 -25.70
C SER A 103 -34.35 16.91 -25.97
N ALA A 104 -33.09 17.34 -25.83
CA ALA A 104 -32.68 18.71 -26.14
C ALA A 104 -32.87 19.05 -27.63
N THR A 105 -32.53 18.13 -28.54
CA THR A 105 -32.76 18.33 -29.97
C THR A 105 -34.24 18.40 -30.34
N ALA A 106 -35.09 17.58 -29.72
CA ALA A 106 -36.55 17.63 -29.94
C ALA A 106 -37.17 18.92 -29.41
N LEU A 107 -36.73 19.41 -28.25
CA LEU A 107 -37.16 20.70 -27.71
C LEU A 107 -36.73 21.87 -28.61
N ALA A 108 -35.50 21.83 -29.15
CA ALA A 108 -35.01 22.85 -30.08
C ALA A 108 -35.86 22.91 -31.37
N SER A 109 -36.29 21.76 -31.91
CA SER A 109 -37.15 21.75 -33.11
C SER A 109 -38.55 22.32 -32.84
N VAL A 110 -39.12 22.07 -31.65
CA VAL A 110 -40.41 22.66 -31.25
C VAL A 110 -40.30 24.18 -31.12
N VAL A 111 -39.20 24.70 -30.57
CA VAL A 111 -38.96 26.16 -30.49
C VAL A 111 -38.88 26.79 -31.89
N ASP A 112 -38.18 26.14 -32.83
CA ASP A 112 -38.04 26.63 -34.21
C ASP A 112 -39.38 26.59 -34.98
N GLU A 113 -40.19 25.55 -34.75
CA GLU A 113 -41.54 25.45 -35.33
C GLU A 113 -42.50 26.50 -34.76
N LEU A 114 -42.43 26.76 -33.46
CA LEU A 114 -43.17 27.85 -32.81
C LEU A 114 -42.73 29.22 -33.34
N GLU A 115 -41.44 29.41 -33.59
CA GLU A 115 -40.90 30.63 -34.21
C GLU A 115 -41.42 30.84 -35.63
N ARG A 116 -41.46 29.78 -36.46
CA ARG A 116 -42.04 29.82 -37.80
C ARG A 116 -43.55 30.12 -37.77
N ALA A 117 -44.30 29.49 -36.88
CA ALA A 117 -45.74 29.74 -36.72
C ALA A 117 -46.02 31.18 -36.25
N THR A 118 -45.22 31.70 -35.31
CA THR A 118 -45.34 33.08 -34.81
C THR A 118 -45.03 34.10 -35.91
N THR A 119 -44.03 33.82 -36.76
CA THR A 119 -43.63 34.71 -37.86
C THR A 119 -44.69 34.72 -38.97
N ALA A 120 -45.31 33.57 -39.25
CA ALA A 120 -46.45 33.49 -40.18
C ALA A 120 -47.72 34.19 -39.65
N ALA A 121 -47.89 34.26 -38.32
CA ALA A 121 -49.01 34.94 -37.67
C ALA A 121 -48.83 36.48 -37.58
N ASN A 122 -47.70 37.05 -38.01
CA ASN A 122 -47.47 38.51 -38.08
C ASN A 122 -48.21 39.18 -39.27
N ALA A 123 -49.51 38.90 -39.43
CA ALA A 123 -50.41 39.81 -40.14
C ALA A 123 -50.77 40.97 -39.19
N PRO A 124 -51.05 42.20 -39.68
CA PRO A 124 -51.26 43.36 -38.82
C PRO A 124 -52.52 43.18 -37.96
N ALA A 125 -52.34 42.71 -36.72
CA ALA A 125 -53.43 42.45 -35.81
C ALA A 125 -53.75 43.68 -34.95
N SER A 126 -55.00 44.13 -35.00
CA SER A 126 -55.54 45.20 -34.18
C SER A 126 -55.81 44.74 -32.74
N GLY A 127 -55.54 45.61 -31.76
CA GLY A 127 -55.99 45.52 -30.36
C GLY A 127 -55.57 44.24 -29.62
N ASP A 128 -56.49 43.28 -29.50
CA ASP A 128 -56.31 42.04 -28.73
C ASP A 128 -55.21 41.14 -29.30
N GLY A 129 -54.94 41.23 -30.62
CA GLY A 129 -53.84 40.51 -31.27
C GLY A 129 -52.46 40.92 -30.76
N GLN A 130 -52.26 42.18 -30.36
CA GLN A 130 -50.99 42.63 -29.77
C GLN A 130 -50.74 42.07 -28.37
N ALA A 131 -51.79 41.85 -27.57
CA ALA A 131 -51.65 41.25 -26.24
C ALA A 131 -51.25 39.77 -26.36
N VAL A 132 -51.89 39.04 -27.28
CA VAL A 132 -51.55 37.66 -27.61
C VAL A 132 -50.13 37.57 -28.20
N GLN A 133 -49.74 38.50 -29.08
CA GLN A 133 -48.36 38.56 -29.60
C GLN A 133 -47.34 38.76 -28.47
N ARG A 134 -47.65 39.62 -27.49
CA ARG A 134 -46.76 39.92 -26.36
C ARG A 134 -46.57 38.69 -25.48
N SER A 135 -47.66 38.03 -25.07
CA SER A 135 -47.60 36.79 -24.28
C SER A 135 -46.92 35.64 -25.03
N LEU A 136 -47.09 35.53 -26.35
CA LEU A 136 -46.42 34.51 -27.16
C LEU A 136 -44.91 34.77 -27.28
N THR A 137 -44.51 36.04 -27.39
CA THR A 137 -43.09 36.45 -27.42
C THR A 137 -42.43 36.18 -26.06
N GLU A 138 -43.14 36.45 -24.97
CA GLU A 138 -42.68 36.22 -23.60
C GLU A 138 -42.54 34.71 -23.31
N ALA A 139 -43.55 33.91 -23.63
CA ALA A 139 -43.51 32.45 -23.53
C ALA A 139 -42.40 31.82 -24.39
N LYS A 140 -42.14 32.36 -25.57
CA LYS A 140 -41.01 31.94 -26.44
C LYS A 140 -39.66 32.25 -25.81
N SER A 141 -39.51 33.42 -25.18
CA SER A 141 -38.27 33.79 -24.50
C SER A 141 -37.98 32.91 -23.28
N GLU A 142 -39.02 32.60 -22.51
CA GLU A 142 -38.98 31.67 -21.38
C GLU A 142 -38.57 30.26 -21.84
N LEU A 143 -39.20 29.74 -22.91
CA LEU A 143 -38.91 28.42 -23.45
C LEU A 143 -37.48 28.34 -24.01
N ARG A 144 -37.01 29.40 -24.69
CA ARG A 144 -35.63 29.49 -25.20
C ARG A 144 -34.60 29.55 -24.07
N ALA A 145 -34.93 30.19 -22.95
CA ALA A 145 -34.09 30.20 -21.76
C ALA A 145 -34.03 28.81 -21.10
N GLN A 146 -35.16 28.10 -21.01
CA GLN A 146 -35.21 26.74 -20.48
C GLN A 146 -34.43 25.74 -21.35
N VAL A 147 -34.55 25.85 -22.69
CA VAL A 147 -33.77 25.03 -23.64
C VAL A 147 -32.28 25.32 -23.54
N SER A 148 -31.88 26.58 -23.35
CA SER A 148 -30.47 26.96 -23.15
C SER A 148 -29.94 26.40 -21.82
N ASN A 149 -30.73 26.43 -20.75
CA ASN A 149 -30.37 25.83 -19.47
C ASN A 149 -30.22 24.30 -19.58
N LEU A 150 -31.16 23.60 -20.24
CA LEU A 150 -31.05 22.16 -20.50
C LEU A 150 -29.85 21.81 -21.38
N SER A 151 -29.54 22.63 -22.38
CA SER A 151 -28.35 22.50 -23.22
C SER A 151 -27.07 22.68 -22.41
N ASN A 152 -27.04 23.63 -21.48
CA ASN A 152 -25.89 23.85 -20.59
C ASN A 152 -25.73 22.71 -19.58
N LEU A 153 -26.82 22.20 -19.00
CA LEU A 153 -26.81 21.07 -18.08
C LEU A 153 -26.36 19.78 -18.79
N SER A 154 -26.87 19.52 -20.00
CA SER A 154 -26.44 18.38 -20.81
C SER A 154 -25.00 18.52 -21.30
N ALA A 155 -24.51 19.74 -21.59
CA ALA A 155 -23.10 19.98 -21.90
C ALA A 155 -22.18 19.75 -20.69
N GLN A 156 -22.62 20.13 -19.49
CA GLN A 156 -21.92 19.83 -18.23
C GLN A 156 -21.91 18.33 -17.89
N GLN A 157 -22.96 17.60 -18.28
CA GLN A 157 -23.05 16.13 -18.13
C GLN A 157 -22.37 15.35 -19.28
N ALA A 158 -22.16 15.99 -20.43
CA ALA A 158 -21.48 15.43 -21.61
C ALA A 158 -19.96 15.65 -21.59
N ALA A 159 -19.45 16.53 -20.70
CA ALA A 159 -18.08 16.41 -20.26
C ALA A 159 -17.92 15.01 -19.66
N PRO A 160 -16.83 14.27 -19.97
CA PRO A 160 -16.62 12.97 -19.35
C PRO A 160 -16.78 13.13 -17.85
N PRO A 161 -17.43 12.19 -17.14
CA PRO A 161 -17.47 12.26 -15.69
C PRO A 161 -16.03 12.16 -15.21
N VAL A 162 -15.39 13.31 -14.98
CA VAL A 162 -14.41 13.46 -13.93
C VAL A 162 -15.23 13.42 -12.64
N SER A 163 -15.72 12.23 -12.36
CA SER A 163 -16.46 11.81 -11.19
C SER A 163 -16.15 10.31 -11.16
N ALA A 164 -14.97 9.88 -10.70
CA ALA A 164 -14.63 9.96 -9.28
C ALA A 164 -15.96 9.90 -8.50
N ALA A 165 -16.36 8.70 -8.11
CA ALA A 165 -17.32 8.53 -7.02
C ALA A 165 -17.06 9.65 -6.01
N PRO A 166 -18.08 10.41 -5.56
CA PRO A 166 -17.83 11.48 -4.61
C PRO A 166 -17.05 10.85 -3.47
N ALA A 167 -15.75 11.16 -3.43
CA ALA A 167 -14.96 10.83 -2.28
C ALA A 167 -15.73 11.49 -1.14
N PRO A 168 -16.04 10.76 -0.06
CA PRO A 168 -16.64 11.40 1.11
C PRO A 168 -15.76 12.62 1.37
N ALA A 169 -16.38 13.80 1.37
CA ALA A 169 -15.67 15.06 1.49
C ALA A 169 -14.61 14.89 2.58
N SER A 170 -13.34 15.04 2.22
CA SER A 170 -12.20 14.85 3.13
C SER A 170 -12.21 15.82 4.33
N GLY A 171 -13.25 16.64 4.47
CA GLY A 171 -13.47 17.69 5.45
C GLY A 171 -13.76 17.23 6.89
N GLY A 172 -13.32 16.04 7.29
CA GLY A 172 -13.45 15.60 8.69
C GLY A 172 -12.40 14.61 9.17
N VAL A 173 -11.68 13.94 8.26
CA VAL A 173 -10.68 12.93 8.62
C VAL A 173 -9.33 13.61 8.73
N ALA A 174 -8.68 13.50 9.90
CA ALA A 174 -7.35 14.07 10.09
C ALA A 174 -6.31 13.29 9.26
N PRO A 175 -5.35 13.98 8.62
CA PRO A 175 -4.28 13.34 7.88
C PRO A 175 -3.41 12.55 8.86
N ARG A 176 -3.00 11.34 8.48
CA ARG A 176 -2.25 10.42 9.32
C ARG A 176 -0.95 10.04 8.65
N LEU A 177 0.17 10.26 9.33
CA LEU A 177 1.50 9.92 8.84
C LEU A 177 2.14 8.87 9.75
N TRP A 178 2.41 7.69 9.20
CA TRP A 178 3.28 6.69 9.83
C TRP A 178 4.75 6.98 9.51
N ILE A 179 5.64 6.74 10.47
CA ILE A 179 7.08 6.88 10.29
C ILE A 179 7.73 5.50 10.39
N TYR A 180 8.40 5.08 9.33
CA TYR A 180 9.12 3.81 9.24
C TYR A 180 10.63 4.08 9.22
N ILE A 181 11.36 3.43 10.12
CA ILE A 181 12.83 3.49 10.22
C ILE A 181 13.44 2.15 9.84
N ALA A 182 14.61 2.18 9.21
CA ALA A 182 15.37 1.00 8.79
C ALA A 182 16.29 0.47 9.89
N GLU A 183 16.77 1.36 10.76
CA GLU A 183 17.77 1.07 11.78
C GLU A 183 17.30 1.61 13.12
N GLU A 184 17.51 0.83 14.19
CA GLU A 184 17.11 1.25 15.54
C GLU A 184 17.85 2.52 15.99
N GLY A 185 19.07 2.76 15.50
CA GLY A 185 19.83 3.98 15.76
C GLY A 185 19.17 5.26 15.23
N GLN A 186 18.21 5.16 14.31
CA GLN A 186 17.46 6.29 13.78
C GLN A 186 16.35 6.77 14.74
N ARG A 187 15.91 5.93 15.68
CA ARG A 187 14.74 6.19 16.53
C ARG A 187 14.80 7.52 17.28
N PRO A 188 15.89 7.91 17.96
CA PRO A 188 15.92 9.17 18.71
C PRO A 188 15.69 10.39 17.80
N THR A 189 16.28 10.39 16.60
CA THR A 189 16.07 11.48 15.65
C THR A 189 14.67 11.45 15.03
N ALA A 190 14.13 10.26 14.77
CA ALA A 190 12.75 10.10 14.28
C ALA A 190 11.73 10.58 15.33
N GLU A 191 11.95 10.34 16.62
CA GLU A 191 11.12 10.87 17.71
C GLU A 191 11.20 12.40 17.80
N ALA A 192 12.40 12.97 17.62
CA ALA A 192 12.57 14.41 17.55
C ALA A 192 11.89 15.02 16.32
N LEU A 193 11.87 14.33 15.18
CA LEU A 193 11.11 14.71 14.00
C LEU A 193 9.60 14.65 14.28
N GLU A 194 9.11 13.55 14.85
CA GLU A 194 7.71 13.37 15.22
C GLU A 194 7.22 14.52 16.11
N ALA A 195 8.01 14.90 17.13
CA ALA A 195 7.69 16.02 18.00
C ALA A 195 7.55 17.37 17.25
N ARG A 196 8.35 17.61 16.21
CA ARG A 196 8.23 18.80 15.35
C ARG A 196 7.05 18.70 14.39
N LEU A 197 6.74 17.51 13.90
CA LEU A 197 5.60 17.25 13.02
C LEU A 197 4.25 17.45 13.74
N ARG A 198 4.18 17.31 15.08
CA ARG A 198 2.96 17.59 15.85
C ARG A 198 2.44 19.03 15.70
N SER A 199 3.30 20.00 15.36
CA SER A 199 2.86 21.37 15.07
C SER A 199 2.45 21.62 13.62
N VAL A 200 2.66 20.64 12.72
CA VAL A 200 2.30 20.76 11.30
C VAL A 200 0.81 20.58 11.13
N ARG A 201 0.22 21.45 10.32
CA ARG A 201 -1.17 21.35 9.86
C ARG A 201 -1.21 21.16 8.35
N ILE A 202 -2.13 20.34 7.88
CA ILE A 202 -2.39 20.12 6.45
C ILE A 202 -3.83 20.54 6.16
N GLY A 203 -3.98 21.67 5.48
CA GLY A 203 -5.22 22.45 5.53
C GLY A 203 -5.51 22.89 6.96
N ASP A 204 -6.76 22.73 7.39
CA ASP A 204 -7.19 23.06 8.74
C ASP A 204 -6.99 21.93 9.77
N ALA A 205 -6.46 20.78 9.36
CA ALA A 205 -6.33 19.59 10.22
C ALA A 205 -4.92 19.43 10.81
N ALA A 206 -4.84 19.02 12.08
CA ALA A 206 -3.59 18.62 12.71
C ALA A 206 -3.16 17.23 12.20
N LEU A 207 -1.86 17.02 12.04
CA LEU A 207 -1.31 15.74 11.59
C LEU A 207 -1.36 14.70 12.71
N GLU A 208 -2.05 13.58 12.48
CA GLU A 208 -2.00 12.40 13.34
C GLU A 208 -0.70 11.62 13.11
N LEU A 209 0.01 11.30 14.20
CA LEU A 209 1.26 10.54 14.19
C LEU A 209 1.08 9.30 15.07
N PRO A 210 0.76 8.13 14.49
CA PRO A 210 0.51 6.91 15.26
C PRO A 210 1.75 6.36 15.97
N GLY A 211 2.94 6.66 15.45
CA GLY A 211 4.22 6.28 16.02
C GLY A 211 5.26 5.90 14.98
N ILE A 212 6.40 5.39 15.49
CA ILE A 212 7.58 5.03 14.71
C ILE A 212 7.78 3.52 14.71
N VAL A 213 7.84 2.94 13.51
CA VAL A 213 7.94 1.49 13.29
C VAL A 213 9.31 1.12 12.73
N LEU A 214 9.99 0.17 13.36
CA LEU A 214 11.21 -0.43 12.80
C LEU A 214 10.84 -1.50 11.78
N VAL A 215 11.37 -1.40 10.56
CA VAL A 215 11.12 -2.37 9.48
C VAL A 215 12.40 -3.08 9.08
N LYS A 216 12.30 -4.38 8.80
CA LYS A 216 13.44 -5.21 8.36
C LYS A 216 13.78 -5.01 6.88
N ALA A 217 12.79 -4.62 6.07
CA ALA A 217 12.93 -4.40 4.63
C ALA A 217 12.58 -2.95 4.31
N ALA A 218 13.57 -2.06 4.48
CA ALA A 218 13.44 -0.65 4.13
C ALA A 218 13.75 -0.43 2.63
N PRO A 219 13.14 0.58 2.00
CA PRO A 219 13.50 0.97 0.64
C PRO A 219 14.94 1.49 0.57
N ALA A 220 15.55 1.39 -0.62
CA ALA A 220 16.91 1.89 -0.85
C ALA A 220 17.03 3.42 -0.76
N ARG A 221 15.91 4.15 -0.90
CA ARG A 221 15.84 5.60 -0.79
C ARG A 221 14.68 5.98 0.12
N SER A 222 14.86 7.07 0.88
CA SER A 222 13.80 7.59 1.73
C SER A 222 12.68 8.18 0.88
N MET A 223 11.43 7.91 1.25
CA MET A 223 10.25 8.30 0.48
C MET A 223 9.07 8.62 1.39
N LEU A 224 8.25 9.58 0.96
CA LEU A 224 6.92 9.83 1.48
C LEU A 224 5.92 9.21 0.52
N ARG A 225 5.15 8.23 0.96
CA ARG A 225 4.10 7.58 0.16
C ARG A 225 2.74 8.22 0.42
N CYS A 226 1.97 8.36 -0.65
CA CYS A 226 0.56 8.73 -0.63
C CYS A 226 -0.23 7.75 -1.50
N PHE A 227 -1.50 7.52 -1.19
CA PHE A 227 -2.25 6.38 -1.75
C PHE A 227 -3.48 6.76 -2.57
N ARG A 228 -3.80 8.05 -2.70
CA ARG A 228 -4.92 8.55 -3.52
C ARG A 228 -4.45 9.76 -4.32
N THR A 229 -4.81 9.80 -5.60
CA THR A 229 -4.27 10.79 -6.55
C THR A 229 -4.51 12.23 -6.10
N GLU A 230 -5.72 12.53 -5.63
CA GLU A 230 -6.05 13.88 -5.17
C GLU A 230 -5.32 14.25 -3.87
N GLU A 231 -5.18 13.29 -2.96
CA GLU A 231 -4.46 13.46 -1.70
C GLU A 231 -2.96 13.63 -1.93
N CYS A 232 -2.38 12.95 -2.93
CA CYS A 232 -0.99 13.11 -3.32
C CYS A 232 -0.70 14.53 -3.82
N ARG A 233 -1.56 15.04 -4.70
CA ARG A 233 -1.41 16.37 -5.32
C ARG A 233 -1.58 17.53 -4.34
N GLN A 234 -2.43 17.37 -3.33
CA GLN A 234 -2.68 18.43 -2.35
C GLN A 234 -1.87 18.22 -1.06
N ASP A 235 -2.31 17.28 -0.24
CA ASP A 235 -1.78 17.02 1.09
C ASP A 235 -0.36 16.42 1.05
N GLY A 236 -0.11 15.53 0.08
CA GLY A 236 1.19 14.89 -0.11
C GLY A 236 2.28 15.90 -0.41
N GLU A 237 2.03 16.86 -1.30
CA GLU A 237 2.97 17.96 -1.56
C GLU A 237 3.16 18.87 -0.34
N ALA A 238 2.09 19.17 0.41
CA ALA A 238 2.19 19.96 1.62
C ALA A 238 3.03 19.27 2.70
N LEU A 239 2.86 17.96 2.87
CA LEU A 239 3.69 17.13 3.74
C LEU A 239 5.14 17.09 3.28
N ALA A 240 5.39 16.92 1.98
CA ALA A 240 6.74 16.92 1.42
C ALA A 240 7.46 18.25 1.69
N ARG A 241 6.77 19.39 1.53
CA ARG A 241 7.31 20.72 1.89
C ARG A 241 7.60 20.86 3.38
N ALA A 242 6.69 20.39 4.24
CA ALA A 242 6.91 20.41 5.68
C ALA A 242 8.13 19.56 6.09
N LEU A 243 8.28 18.38 5.50
CA LEU A 243 9.44 17.51 5.74
C LEU A 243 10.73 18.16 5.24
N ALA A 244 10.73 18.77 4.05
CA ALA A 244 11.90 19.47 3.52
C ALA A 244 12.36 20.65 4.40
N ALA A 245 11.43 21.30 5.12
CA ALA A 245 11.79 22.34 6.09
C ALA A 245 12.39 21.76 7.39
N LEU A 246 11.97 20.56 7.78
CA LEU A 246 12.37 19.92 9.05
C LEU A 246 13.62 19.03 8.93
N LEU A 247 13.89 18.49 7.74
CA LEU A 247 14.98 17.57 7.46
C LEU A 247 16.09 18.27 6.67
N GLN A 248 17.32 18.17 7.18
CA GLN A 248 18.52 18.49 6.42
C GLN A 248 18.93 17.32 5.52
N SER A 249 18.77 16.09 6.03
CA SER A 249 19.02 14.85 5.28
C SER A 249 18.31 13.68 5.98
N PRO A 250 17.82 12.66 5.26
CA PRO A 250 17.64 12.63 3.81
C PRO A 250 16.47 13.53 3.38
N THR A 251 16.36 13.80 2.08
CA THR A 251 15.19 14.46 1.49
C THR A 251 14.27 13.40 0.88
N PRO A 252 13.15 13.01 1.53
CA PRO A 252 12.28 11.97 1.02
C PRO A 252 11.60 12.42 -0.27
N SER A 253 11.59 11.55 -1.31
CA SER A 253 10.78 11.81 -2.51
C SER A 253 9.31 11.52 -2.23
N LEU A 254 8.41 12.35 -2.75
CA LEU A 254 6.98 12.04 -2.75
C LEU A 254 6.71 10.97 -3.82
N GLU A 255 6.19 9.82 -3.41
CA GLU A 255 5.88 8.70 -4.29
C GLU A 255 4.36 8.45 -4.30
N ASP A 256 3.77 8.55 -5.48
CA ASP A 256 2.34 8.33 -5.70
C ASP A 256 2.04 6.85 -5.93
N PHE A 257 1.41 6.24 -4.94
CA PHE A 257 1.00 4.83 -4.94
C PHE A 257 -0.48 4.66 -5.30
N SER A 258 -1.17 5.73 -5.72
CA SER A 258 -2.61 5.72 -6.02
C SER A 258 -3.00 4.85 -7.21
N ALA A 259 -2.11 4.66 -8.18
CA ALA A 259 -2.37 3.71 -9.27
C ALA A 259 -2.49 2.26 -8.78
N LEU A 260 -1.79 1.91 -7.69
CA LEU A 260 -1.79 0.58 -7.10
C LEU A 260 -2.88 0.42 -6.03
N TYR A 261 -3.14 1.48 -5.27
CA TYR A 261 -3.91 1.41 -4.02
C TYR A 261 -5.10 2.38 -3.94
N GLY A 262 -5.31 3.24 -4.94
CA GLY A 262 -6.28 4.35 -4.88
C GLY A 262 -7.73 3.91 -4.80
N SER A 263 -8.06 2.71 -5.32
CA SER A 263 -9.38 2.08 -5.18
C SER A 263 -9.51 1.20 -3.93
N SER A 264 -8.43 1.01 -3.16
CA SER A 264 -8.46 0.14 -2.00
C SER A 264 -9.31 0.73 -0.87
N GLY A 265 -10.30 -0.03 -0.42
CA GLY A 265 -11.05 0.26 0.80
C GLY A 265 -10.26 -0.01 2.09
N SER A 266 -9.15 -0.75 2.02
CA SER A 266 -8.34 -1.09 3.21
C SER A 266 -7.43 0.06 3.64
N ILE A 267 -7.15 1.02 2.74
CA ILE A 267 -6.33 2.19 3.05
C ILE A 267 -7.25 3.36 3.37
N ARG A 268 -7.19 3.76 4.64
CA ARG A 268 -7.89 4.93 5.19
C ARG A 268 -7.60 6.16 4.32
N ALA A 269 -8.60 7.01 4.12
CA ALA A 269 -8.40 8.33 3.53
C ALA A 269 -7.35 9.14 4.31
N ARG A 270 -6.60 9.97 3.59
CA ARG A 270 -5.51 10.82 4.11
C ARG A 270 -4.50 10.02 4.95
N HIS A 271 -4.12 8.84 4.45
CA HIS A 271 -3.07 7.99 5.02
C HIS A 271 -1.77 8.23 4.24
N TYR A 272 -0.69 8.41 4.97
CA TYR A 272 0.63 8.68 4.42
C TYR A 272 1.67 7.85 5.19
N GLU A 273 2.76 7.54 4.50
CA GLU A 273 3.87 6.78 5.10
C GLU A 273 5.20 7.42 4.76
N LEU A 274 5.94 7.86 5.78
CA LEU A 274 7.31 8.29 5.64
C LEU A 274 8.23 7.11 5.92
N TRP A 275 8.94 6.66 4.88
CA TRP A 275 9.91 5.59 4.95
C TRP A 275 11.32 6.17 4.89
N PHE A 276 12.12 5.91 5.91
CA PHE A 276 13.55 6.19 5.90
C PHE A 276 14.33 4.99 5.38
N ALA A 277 15.26 5.24 4.46
CA ALA A 277 16.30 4.29 4.11
C ALA A 277 17.35 4.16 5.24
N PRO A 278 18.19 3.11 5.22
CA PRO A 278 19.37 3.00 6.06
C PRO A 278 20.24 4.28 6.02
N GLY A 279 20.87 4.62 7.15
CA GLY A 279 21.73 5.81 7.28
C GLY A 279 21.20 6.92 8.18
N ALA A 280 21.95 8.02 8.26
CA ALA A 280 21.67 9.10 9.21
C ALA A 280 20.43 9.94 8.82
N ILE A 281 19.57 10.18 9.80
CA ILE A 281 18.56 11.24 9.75
C ILE A 281 19.15 12.47 10.45
N VAL A 282 19.08 13.61 9.79
CA VAL A 282 19.61 14.90 10.27
C VAL A 282 18.50 15.93 10.16
N LEU A 283 18.13 16.51 11.29
CA LEU A 283 17.11 17.56 11.35
C LEU A 283 17.75 18.91 11.04
N SER A 284 17.00 19.78 10.36
CA SER A 284 17.40 21.18 10.20
C SER A 284 17.54 21.85 11.57
N ALA A 285 18.57 22.69 11.72
CA ALA A 285 18.61 23.63 12.82
C ALA A 285 17.40 24.56 12.68
N ARG A 286 16.71 24.85 13.79
CA ARG A 286 15.58 25.78 13.78
C ARG A 286 16.03 27.18 13.37
#